data_AF-A0A2G6DY98-F1
#
_entry.id   AF-A0A2G6DY98-F1
#
_cell.length_a   1.000
_cell.length_b   1.000
_cell.length_c   1.000
_cell.angle_alpha   90.00
_cell.angle_beta   90.00
_cell.angle_gamma   90.00
#
_symmetry.space_group_name_H-M   'P 1'
#
loop_
_entity.id
_entity.type
_entity.pdbx_description
1 polymer ?
#
loop_
_entity_poly.entity_id
_entity_poly.type
_entity_poly.pdbx_seq_one_letter_code
_entity_poly.pdbx_strand_id
1 'polypeptide(L)'
;MQRVILHGHIFKNAGTTLDWSFARSFGEGFLDHRQDQVMIQHGGAHLRDILRASPQLSVISSHHMPRDLPNIENLQFQPLYLLRHPLLRLRSAYRFERQQDADTPGAQAAREKDFANYVRWRMQHDVSRTIRNYQTVYLAGFHRRASNALLALKCFSDAIETFKAVPLIGLVEDYDTSMVVFESVLKQDFPELDLAYVAQNVTQPTRVAADTDQEVASVLAELGDLAKTVIDENSYDLALYQLVKARLGSQTAAIADFSDRLAAFNQRCDALRPVMPRVGQLLKKS
;
A
#
# COMPACT_ATOMS: atom_id res chain seq x y z
N MET A 1 25.41 12.60 0.85
CA MET A 1 24.81 11.24 0.86
C MET A 1 23.45 11.35 0.19
N GLN A 2 23.25 10.71 -0.95
CA GLN A 2 22.00 10.74 -1.71
C GLN A 2 20.96 9.84 -1.03
N ARG A 3 19.71 10.29 -1.02
CA ARG A 3 18.58 9.59 -0.40
C ARG A 3 17.71 9.01 -1.50
N VAL A 4 17.24 7.77 -1.31
CA VAL A 4 16.36 7.08 -2.26
C VAL A 4 15.18 6.49 -1.53
N ILE A 5 13.97 6.87 -1.93
CA ILE A 5 12.73 6.30 -1.41
C ILE A 5 12.48 4.95 -2.08
N LEU A 6 12.22 3.94 -1.25
CA LEU A 6 11.90 2.59 -1.71
C LEU A 6 10.45 2.29 -1.34
N HIS A 7 9.53 2.43 -2.31
CA HIS A 7 8.12 2.13 -2.09
C HIS A 7 7.86 0.63 -2.29
N GLY A 8 7.57 -0.07 -1.21
CA GLY A 8 7.04 -1.42 -1.27
C GLY A 8 5.56 -1.40 -1.62
N HIS A 9 5.25 -1.60 -2.90
CA HIS A 9 3.88 -1.58 -3.42
C HIS A 9 3.16 -2.87 -3.04
N ILE A 10 2.62 -2.90 -1.83
CA ILE A 10 1.82 -4.03 -1.33
C ILE A 10 0.49 -4.10 -2.09
N PHE A 11 0.18 -5.28 -2.61
CA PHE A 11 -1.03 -5.51 -3.39
C PHE A 11 -2.31 -5.06 -2.65
N LYS A 12 -3.03 -4.12 -3.30
CA LYS A 12 -4.28 -3.49 -2.85
C LYS A 12 -4.19 -2.54 -1.65
N ASN A 13 -3.02 -1.94 -1.45
CA ASN A 13 -2.78 -0.92 -0.43
C ASN A 13 -2.60 0.49 -1.01
N ALA A 14 -3.42 0.86 -2.00
CA ALA A 14 -3.37 2.16 -2.68
C ALA A 14 -2.01 2.53 -3.32
N GLY A 15 -1.15 1.54 -3.60
CA GLY A 15 0.18 1.79 -4.16
C GLY A 15 0.15 2.51 -5.51
N THR A 16 -0.83 2.24 -6.38
CA THR A 16 -0.99 2.98 -7.65
C THR A 16 -1.25 4.48 -7.45
N THR A 17 -2.01 4.86 -6.41
CA THR A 17 -2.25 6.27 -6.09
C THR A 17 -0.97 6.95 -5.65
N LEU A 18 -0.17 6.26 -4.83
CA LEU A 18 1.10 6.78 -4.35
C LEU A 18 2.17 6.83 -5.46
N ASP A 19 2.22 5.81 -6.33
CA ASP A 19 3.06 5.78 -7.52
C ASP A 19 2.75 6.97 -8.45
N TRP A 20 1.47 7.35 -8.58
CA TRP A 20 1.07 8.55 -9.33
C TRP A 20 1.64 9.83 -8.71
N SER A 21 1.58 9.98 -7.38
CA SER A 21 2.15 11.13 -6.68
C SER A 21 3.67 11.19 -6.86
N PHE A 22 4.36 10.05 -6.76
CA PHE A 22 5.80 10.00 -7.01
C PHE A 22 6.17 10.34 -8.45
N ALA A 23 5.46 9.80 -9.44
CA ALA A 23 5.68 10.12 -10.85
C ALA A 23 5.55 11.61 -11.11
N ARG A 24 4.56 12.26 -10.49
CA ARG A 24 4.36 13.71 -10.63
C ARG A 24 5.44 14.53 -9.91
N SER A 25 5.82 14.16 -8.70
CA SER A 25 6.81 14.93 -7.94
C SER A 25 8.24 14.75 -8.43
N PHE A 26 8.60 13.57 -8.93
CA PHE A 26 9.98 13.26 -9.27
C PHE A 26 10.23 13.15 -10.78
N GLY A 27 9.20 13.04 -11.61
CA GLY A 27 9.35 12.88 -13.06
C GLY A 27 10.27 11.72 -13.40
N GLU A 28 11.37 12.00 -14.12
CA GLU A 28 12.40 11.02 -14.48
C GLU A 28 13.16 10.43 -13.27
N GLY A 29 13.06 11.05 -12.09
CA GLY A 29 13.61 10.53 -10.84
C GLY A 29 12.77 9.42 -10.20
N PHE A 30 11.61 9.08 -10.76
CA PHE A 30 10.77 7.97 -10.32
C PHE A 30 10.84 6.79 -11.28
N LEU A 31 11.07 5.59 -10.73
CA LEU A 31 10.97 4.34 -11.46
C LEU A 31 9.85 3.46 -10.90
N ASP A 32 8.92 3.12 -11.78
CA ASP A 32 7.93 2.08 -11.52
C ASP A 32 8.43 0.69 -11.95
N HIS A 33 9.06 -0.04 -11.03
CA HIS A 33 9.68 -1.33 -11.34
C HIS A 33 8.66 -2.48 -11.33
N ARG A 34 8.62 -3.25 -12.42
CA ARG A 34 7.65 -4.35 -12.66
C ARG A 34 8.28 -5.67 -13.12
N GLN A 35 9.60 -5.81 -13.08
CA GLN A 35 10.27 -7.08 -13.37
C GLN A 35 10.27 -7.97 -12.12
N ASP A 36 9.08 -8.38 -11.70
CA ASP A 36 8.82 -9.02 -10.40
C ASP A 36 9.71 -10.24 -10.15
N GLN A 37 9.87 -11.11 -11.15
CA GLN A 37 10.70 -12.32 -11.02
C GLN A 37 12.18 -12.02 -10.78
N VAL A 38 12.72 -11.00 -11.43
CA VAL A 38 14.13 -10.61 -11.28
C VAL A 38 14.35 -10.05 -9.87
N MET A 39 13.43 -9.21 -9.38
CA MET A 39 13.50 -8.66 -8.02
C MET A 39 13.36 -9.77 -6.95
N ILE A 40 12.47 -10.74 -7.14
CA ILE A 40 12.32 -11.88 -6.22
C ILE A 40 13.57 -12.77 -6.19
N GLN A 41 14.25 -12.94 -7.32
CA GLN A 41 15.42 -13.82 -7.44
C GLN A 41 16.70 -13.16 -6.93
N HIS A 42 16.91 -11.89 -7.24
CA HIS A 42 18.18 -11.19 -7.03
C HIS A 42 18.11 -10.09 -5.96
N GLY A 43 16.91 -9.64 -5.57
CA GLY A 43 16.66 -8.73 -4.46
C GLY A 43 17.57 -7.49 -4.47
N GLY A 44 18.31 -7.28 -3.37
CA GLY A 44 19.21 -6.15 -3.21
C GLY A 44 20.34 -6.06 -4.25
N ALA A 45 20.76 -7.17 -4.86
CA ALA A 45 21.74 -7.12 -5.95
C ALA A 45 21.14 -6.44 -7.19
N HIS A 46 19.92 -6.80 -7.56
CA HIS A 46 19.21 -6.16 -8.66
C HIS A 46 18.89 -4.69 -8.37
N LEU A 47 18.50 -4.36 -7.14
CA LEU A 47 18.29 -2.97 -6.73
C LEU A 47 19.58 -2.13 -6.88
N ARG A 48 20.74 -2.69 -6.56
CA ARG A 48 22.05 -2.05 -6.77
C ARG A 48 22.32 -1.82 -8.24
N ASP A 49 22.01 -2.77 -9.10
CA ASP A 49 22.25 -2.66 -10.54
C ASP A 49 21.35 -1.59 -11.18
N ILE A 50 20.08 -1.50 -10.76
CA ILE A 50 19.17 -0.41 -11.16
C ILE A 50 19.77 0.96 -10.83
N LEU A 51 20.21 1.15 -9.58
CA LEU A 51 20.71 2.45 -9.10
C LEU A 51 22.06 2.83 -9.71
N ARG A 52 22.88 1.85 -10.10
CA ARG A 52 24.12 2.09 -10.86
C ARG A 52 23.84 2.52 -12.30
N ALA A 53 22.84 1.89 -12.94
CA ALA A 53 22.46 2.21 -14.31
C ALA A 53 21.73 3.57 -14.40
N SER A 54 21.00 3.95 -13.36
CA SER A 54 20.19 5.17 -13.30
C SER A 54 20.42 5.95 -12.00
N PRO A 55 21.57 6.63 -11.85
CA PRO A 55 21.93 7.35 -10.62
C PRO A 55 21.01 8.55 -10.30
N GLN A 56 20.24 9.04 -11.28
CA GLN A 56 19.25 10.11 -11.12
C GLN A 56 17.99 9.69 -10.35
N LEU A 57 17.79 8.38 -10.13
CA LEU A 57 16.60 7.89 -9.43
C LEU A 57 16.60 8.33 -7.97
N SER A 58 15.50 8.96 -7.57
CA SER A 58 15.18 9.33 -6.19
C SER A 58 14.12 8.42 -5.58
N VAL A 59 13.31 7.74 -6.40
CA VAL A 59 12.25 6.85 -5.95
C VAL A 59 12.17 5.60 -6.81
N ILE A 60 12.07 4.43 -6.18
CA ILE A 60 11.79 3.16 -6.85
C ILE A 60 10.57 2.53 -6.18
N SER A 61 9.55 2.20 -6.96
CA SER A 61 8.39 1.42 -6.53
C SER A 61 8.46 0.00 -7.07
N SER A 62 8.14 -1.01 -6.25
CA SER A 62 8.12 -2.41 -6.69
C SER A 62 7.12 -3.26 -5.90
N HIS A 63 6.50 -4.23 -6.56
CA HIS A 63 5.67 -5.25 -5.89
C HIS A 63 6.49 -6.20 -5.01
N HIS A 64 7.81 -6.25 -5.16
CA HIS A 64 8.68 -7.18 -4.44
C HIS A 64 9.90 -6.47 -3.87
N MET A 65 9.70 -5.31 -3.23
CA MET A 65 10.78 -4.55 -2.63
C MET A 65 11.52 -5.40 -1.57
N PRO A 66 12.84 -5.63 -1.71
CA PRO A 66 13.57 -6.50 -0.79
C PRO A 66 13.65 -5.87 0.60
N ARG A 67 13.50 -6.73 1.62
CA ARG A 67 13.74 -6.32 3.02
C ARG A 67 15.22 -6.09 3.30
N ASP A 68 16.08 -6.98 2.79
CA ASP A 68 17.53 -6.89 2.96
C ASP A 68 18.11 -5.97 1.88
N LEU A 69 18.34 -4.72 2.26
CA LEU A 69 18.81 -3.68 1.35
C LEU A 69 20.33 -3.77 1.14
N PRO A 70 20.82 -3.53 -0.10
CA PRO A 70 22.25 -3.54 -0.36
C PRO A 70 22.93 -2.37 0.35
N ASN A 71 24.12 -2.58 0.91
CA ASN A 71 24.97 -1.45 1.26
C ASN A 71 25.61 -0.88 -0.02
N ILE A 72 25.33 0.39 -0.31
CA ILE A 72 25.89 1.13 -1.45
C ILE A 72 26.48 2.43 -0.93
N GLU A 73 27.72 2.71 -1.30
CA GLU A 73 28.44 3.90 -0.85
C GLU A 73 27.67 5.17 -1.23
N ASN A 74 27.62 6.13 -0.30
CA ASN A 74 26.95 7.42 -0.46
C ASN A 74 25.43 7.37 -0.73
N LEU A 75 24.78 6.21 -0.58
CA LEU A 75 23.33 6.07 -0.67
C LEU A 75 22.72 5.71 0.69
N GLN A 76 21.57 6.32 0.98
CA GLN A 76 20.74 5.97 2.12
C GLN A 76 19.30 5.73 1.67
N PHE A 77 18.79 4.54 1.96
CA PHE A 77 17.43 4.16 1.61
C PHE A 77 16.40 4.64 2.64
N GLN A 78 15.24 5.05 2.14
CA GLN A 78 14.06 5.42 2.92
C GLN A 78 12.92 4.47 2.51
N PRO A 79 12.82 3.27 3.10
CA PRO A 79 11.72 2.36 2.80
C PRO A 79 10.39 2.98 3.19
N LEU A 80 9.37 2.78 2.37
CA LEU A 80 8.05 3.36 2.56
C LEU A 80 6.99 2.33 2.19
N TYR A 81 5.97 2.19 3.05
CA TYR A 81 4.88 1.24 2.86
C TYR A 81 3.54 1.86 3.23
N LEU A 82 2.49 1.46 2.52
CA LEU A 82 1.11 1.66 2.96
C LEU A 82 0.54 0.31 3.39
N LEU A 83 -0.09 0.28 4.56
CA LEU A 83 -0.90 -0.83 5.03
C LEU A 83 -2.38 -0.49 4.91
N ARG A 84 -3.22 -1.52 4.88
CA ARG A 84 -4.67 -1.40 4.82
C ARG A 84 -5.31 -2.30 5.85
N HIS A 85 -6.47 -1.90 6.37
CA HIS A 85 -7.27 -2.78 7.22
C HIS A 85 -7.50 -4.12 6.49
N PRO A 86 -7.13 -5.27 7.09
CA PRO A 86 -7.05 -6.53 6.35
C PRO A 86 -8.40 -6.90 5.71
N LEU A 87 -9.49 -6.77 6.45
CA LEU A 87 -10.85 -7.04 5.95
C LEU A 87 -11.29 -6.12 4.79
N LEU A 88 -10.84 -4.86 4.77
CA LEU A 88 -11.13 -3.96 3.66
C LEU A 88 -10.25 -4.28 2.44
N ARG A 89 -9.02 -4.74 2.68
CA ARG A 89 -8.12 -5.23 1.63
C ARG A 89 -8.68 -6.46 0.93
N LEU A 90 -9.33 -7.38 1.65
CA LEU A 90 -10.05 -8.53 1.07
C LEU A 90 -11.05 -8.08 0.00
N ARG A 91 -11.94 -7.15 0.37
CA ARG A 91 -12.96 -6.62 -0.53
C ARG A 91 -12.34 -5.90 -1.72
N SER A 92 -11.24 -5.17 -1.51
CA SER A 92 -10.50 -4.52 -2.60
C SER A 92 -9.83 -5.51 -3.55
N ALA A 93 -9.27 -6.62 -3.04
CA ALA A 93 -8.69 -7.69 -3.86
C ALA A 93 -9.75 -8.36 -4.71
N TYR A 94 -10.89 -8.73 -4.12
CA TYR A 94 -12.02 -9.31 -4.85
C TYR A 94 -12.52 -8.41 -5.98
N ARG A 95 -12.79 -7.12 -5.70
CA ARG A 95 -13.25 -6.16 -6.72
C ARG A 95 -12.25 -6.02 -7.86
N PHE A 96 -10.96 -5.94 -7.52
CA PHE A 96 -9.90 -5.82 -8.52
C PHE A 96 -9.78 -7.07 -9.39
N GLU A 97 -9.66 -8.26 -8.78
CA GLU A 97 -9.50 -9.51 -9.53
C GLU A 97 -10.73 -9.82 -10.40
N ARG A 98 -11.93 -9.43 -9.95
CA ARG A 98 -13.16 -9.58 -10.73
C ARG A 98 -13.17 -8.70 -11.99
N GLN A 99 -12.60 -7.50 -11.92
CA GLN A 99 -12.53 -6.53 -13.02
C GLN A 99 -11.30 -6.70 -13.91
N GLN A 100 -10.24 -7.32 -13.37
CA GLN A 100 -8.98 -7.52 -14.06
C GLN A 100 -9.20 -8.38 -15.30
N ASP A 101 -8.65 -7.97 -16.44
CA ASP A 101 -8.62 -8.77 -17.65
C ASP A 101 -7.38 -9.67 -17.68
N ALA A 102 -7.39 -10.73 -16.86
CA ALA A 102 -6.31 -11.71 -16.81
C ALA A 102 -6.85 -13.10 -16.46
N ASP A 103 -6.19 -14.15 -16.93
CA ASP A 103 -6.54 -15.55 -16.65
C ASP A 103 -5.77 -16.14 -15.48
N THR A 104 -5.70 -15.36 -14.39
CA THR A 104 -5.15 -15.87 -13.13
C THR A 104 -6.21 -16.65 -12.36
N PRO A 105 -5.83 -17.64 -11.52
CA PRO A 105 -6.79 -18.34 -10.67
C PRO A 105 -7.62 -17.39 -9.78
N GLY A 106 -7.02 -16.27 -9.35
CA GLY A 106 -7.72 -15.23 -8.58
C GLY A 106 -8.81 -14.54 -9.39
N ALA A 107 -8.49 -14.11 -10.61
CA ALA A 107 -9.44 -13.44 -11.50
C ALA A 107 -10.59 -14.37 -11.93
N GLN A 108 -10.29 -15.63 -12.27
CA GLN A 108 -11.31 -16.64 -12.58
C GLN A 108 -12.26 -16.85 -11.39
N ALA A 109 -11.72 -17.11 -10.21
CA ALA A 109 -12.53 -17.29 -9.00
C ALA A 109 -13.36 -16.05 -8.65
N ALA A 110 -12.82 -14.84 -8.82
CA ALA A 110 -13.54 -13.60 -8.52
C ALA A 110 -14.66 -13.28 -9.51
N ARG A 111 -14.56 -13.75 -10.77
CA ARG A 111 -15.64 -13.62 -11.78
C ARG A 111 -16.77 -14.62 -11.54
N GLU A 112 -16.42 -15.84 -11.16
CA GLU A 112 -17.37 -16.94 -10.97
C GLU A 112 -18.09 -16.93 -9.61
N LYS A 113 -17.45 -16.40 -8.57
CA LYS A 113 -17.92 -16.49 -7.19
C LYS A 113 -18.40 -15.13 -6.71
N ASP A 114 -19.40 -15.12 -5.83
CA ASP A 114 -19.66 -13.96 -4.99
C ASP A 114 -18.51 -13.71 -4.00
N PHE A 115 -18.58 -12.60 -3.25
CA PHE A 115 -17.50 -12.21 -2.34
C PHE A 115 -17.23 -13.27 -1.27
N ALA A 116 -18.27 -13.79 -0.59
CA ALA A 116 -18.10 -14.76 0.48
C ALA A 116 -17.51 -16.09 -0.03
N ASN A 117 -17.97 -16.57 -1.19
CA ASN A 117 -17.45 -17.77 -1.84
C ASN A 117 -16.02 -17.59 -2.37
N TYR A 118 -15.68 -16.41 -2.88
CA TYR A 118 -14.31 -16.06 -3.24
C TYR A 118 -13.39 -16.09 -2.01
N VAL A 119 -13.81 -15.50 -0.89
CA VAL A 119 -13.02 -15.50 0.35
C VAL A 119 -12.89 -16.93 0.89
N ARG A 120 -13.96 -17.74 0.86
CA ARG A 120 -13.91 -19.15 1.27
C ARG A 120 -12.88 -19.94 0.47
N TRP A 121 -12.85 -19.77 -0.85
CA TRP A 121 -11.83 -20.37 -1.72
C TRP A 121 -10.41 -19.90 -1.35
N ARG A 122 -10.21 -18.60 -1.12
CA ARG A 122 -8.92 -18.04 -0.71
C ARG A 122 -8.42 -18.50 0.67
N MET A 123 -9.29 -19.00 1.53
CA MET A 123 -8.92 -19.56 2.84
C MET A 123 -8.34 -20.98 2.74
N GLN A 124 -8.50 -21.66 1.60
CA GLN A 124 -7.92 -23.00 1.40
C GLN A 124 -6.38 -22.95 1.40
N HIS A 125 -5.71 -23.90 2.05
CA HIS A 125 -4.24 -23.87 2.24
C HIS A 125 -3.42 -24.06 0.96
N ASP A 126 -4.00 -24.72 -0.05
CA ASP A 126 -3.42 -24.92 -1.39
C ASP A 126 -3.60 -23.70 -2.32
N VAL A 127 -4.45 -22.75 -1.94
CA VAL A 127 -4.66 -21.49 -2.66
C VAL A 127 -3.67 -20.42 -2.18
N SER A 128 -3.25 -19.53 -3.09
CA SER A 128 -2.34 -18.42 -2.74
C SER A 128 -2.85 -17.59 -1.55
N ARG A 129 -1.96 -17.29 -0.61
CA ARG A 129 -2.17 -16.49 0.62
C ARG A 129 -2.45 -14.99 0.39
N THR A 130 -2.86 -14.59 -0.81
CA THR A 130 -3.05 -13.19 -1.22
C THR A 130 -3.88 -12.36 -0.23
N ILE A 131 -4.81 -13.00 0.50
CA ILE A 131 -5.67 -12.37 1.52
C ILE A 131 -5.51 -12.92 2.95
N ARG A 132 -4.40 -13.62 3.25
CA ARG A 132 -4.10 -14.21 4.57
C ARG A 132 -2.74 -13.74 5.06
N ASN A 133 -2.74 -12.88 6.08
CA ASN A 133 -1.52 -12.29 6.68
C ASN A 133 -0.51 -11.78 5.63
N TYR A 134 -1.00 -11.27 4.51
CA TYR A 134 -0.15 -10.96 3.35
C TYR A 134 0.79 -9.80 3.64
N GLN A 135 0.31 -8.79 4.38
CA GLN A 135 1.08 -7.58 4.69
C GLN A 135 2.21 -7.90 5.67
N THR A 136 1.93 -8.75 6.66
CA THR A 136 2.91 -9.30 7.59
C THR A 136 4.01 -10.03 6.83
N VAL A 137 3.61 -10.96 5.95
CA VAL A 137 4.57 -11.76 5.18
C VAL A 137 5.40 -10.89 4.21
N TYR A 138 4.79 -9.85 3.65
CA TYR A 138 5.48 -8.88 2.82
C TYR A 138 6.55 -8.11 3.61
N LEU A 139 6.18 -7.50 4.75
CA LEU A 139 7.10 -6.72 5.59
C LEU A 139 8.21 -7.58 6.19
N ALA A 140 7.97 -8.88 6.33
CA ALA A 140 8.98 -9.86 6.72
C ALA A 140 9.98 -10.21 5.60
N GLY A 141 9.80 -9.69 4.37
CA GLY A 141 10.67 -9.96 3.22
C GLY A 141 10.42 -11.31 2.54
N PHE A 142 9.36 -12.02 2.92
CA PHE A 142 9.05 -13.33 2.36
C PHE A 142 8.17 -13.22 1.12
N HIS A 143 8.79 -12.96 -0.02
CA HIS A 143 8.10 -12.89 -1.31
C HIS A 143 7.84 -14.26 -1.95
N ARG A 144 8.31 -15.36 -1.34
CA ARG A 144 8.14 -16.75 -1.81
C ARG A 144 7.05 -17.50 -1.05
N ARG A 145 6.47 -18.54 -1.69
CA ARG A 145 5.57 -19.50 -1.02
C ARG A 145 6.35 -20.26 0.04
N ALA A 146 5.91 -20.18 1.29
CA ALA A 146 6.31 -21.08 2.34
C ALA A 146 5.15 -21.16 3.34
N SER A 147 4.87 -22.36 3.84
CA SER A 147 3.67 -22.67 4.63
C SER A 147 4.05 -23.62 5.77
N ASN A 148 4.35 -23.06 6.93
CA ASN A 148 4.27 -23.76 8.22
C ASN A 148 4.01 -22.74 9.35
N ALA A 149 3.51 -23.18 10.50
CA ALA A 149 3.14 -22.28 11.60
C ALA A 149 4.36 -21.57 12.22
N LEU A 150 5.52 -22.24 12.28
CA LEU A 150 6.77 -21.63 12.74
C LEU A 150 7.20 -20.45 11.86
N LEU A 151 6.96 -20.55 10.56
CA LEU A 151 7.18 -19.47 9.62
C LEU A 151 6.22 -18.31 9.85
N ALA A 152 4.95 -18.56 10.22
CA ALA A 152 4.00 -17.49 10.50
C ALA A 152 4.45 -16.63 11.69
N LEU A 153 4.89 -17.26 12.79
CA LEU A 153 5.41 -16.54 13.95
C LEU A 153 6.72 -15.80 13.62
N LYS A 154 7.62 -16.43 12.86
CA LYS A 154 8.86 -15.78 12.40
C LYS A 154 8.55 -14.56 11.52
N CYS A 155 7.64 -14.70 10.55
CA CYS A 155 7.21 -13.59 9.70
C CYS A 155 6.65 -12.44 10.53
N PHE A 156 5.82 -12.72 11.53
CA PHE A 156 5.31 -11.67 12.40
C PHE A 156 6.43 -10.96 13.16
N SER A 157 7.38 -11.71 13.74
CA SER A 157 8.55 -11.13 14.40
C SER A 157 9.37 -10.25 13.44
N ASP A 158 9.68 -10.74 12.24
CA ASP A 158 10.46 -9.99 11.24
C ASP A 158 9.73 -8.73 10.76
N ALA A 159 8.40 -8.80 10.61
CA ALA A 159 7.55 -7.67 10.24
C ALA A 159 7.51 -6.61 11.36
N ILE A 160 7.52 -7.03 12.63
CA ILE A 160 7.64 -6.11 13.77
C ILE A 160 9.00 -5.42 13.77
N GLU A 161 10.09 -6.12 13.45
CA GLU A 161 11.40 -5.49 13.30
C GLU A 161 11.43 -4.49 12.14
N THR A 162 10.83 -4.83 10.99
CA THR A 162 10.65 -3.89 9.88
C THR A 162 9.83 -2.68 10.32
N PHE A 163 8.72 -2.89 11.04
CA PHE A 163 7.92 -1.81 11.59
C PHE A 163 8.75 -0.92 12.51
N LYS A 164 9.53 -1.45 13.45
CA LYS A 164 10.38 -0.63 14.32
C LYS A 164 11.43 0.18 13.55
N ALA A 165 12.02 -0.40 12.52
CA ALA A 165 13.09 0.22 11.75
C ALA A 165 12.60 1.25 10.72
N VAL A 166 11.39 1.10 10.19
CA VAL A 166 10.86 1.93 9.09
C VAL A 166 9.82 2.92 9.62
N PRO A 167 10.12 4.23 9.68
CA PRO A 167 9.18 5.24 10.17
C PRO A 167 8.07 5.59 9.17
N LEU A 168 8.29 5.31 7.87
CA LEU A 168 7.38 5.65 6.76
C LEU A 168 6.41 4.50 6.47
N ILE A 169 5.62 4.11 7.47
CA ILE A 169 4.52 3.13 7.29
C ILE A 169 3.21 3.83 7.61
N GLY A 170 2.34 3.94 6.61
CA GLY A 170 1.06 4.64 6.69
C GLY A 170 -0.13 3.72 6.51
N LEU A 171 -1.33 4.29 6.58
CA LEU A 171 -2.60 3.58 6.41
C LEU A 171 -3.38 4.11 5.21
N VAL A 172 -4.02 3.21 4.47
CA VAL A 172 -4.93 3.56 3.37
C VAL A 172 -6.21 4.22 3.89
N GLU A 173 -6.68 3.81 5.06
CA GLU A 173 -7.86 4.39 5.70
C GLU A 173 -7.62 5.86 6.13
N ASP A 174 -6.40 6.17 6.56
CA ASP A 174 -5.94 7.52 6.93
C ASP A 174 -4.92 8.04 5.89
N TYR A 175 -5.25 7.93 4.60
CA TYR A 175 -4.30 8.18 3.49
C TYR A 175 -3.73 9.59 3.51
N ASP A 176 -4.60 10.61 3.58
CA ASP A 176 -4.18 12.02 3.54
C ASP A 176 -3.27 12.35 4.75
N THR A 177 -3.63 11.86 5.93
CA THR A 177 -2.79 11.92 7.14
C THR A 177 -1.43 11.26 6.92
N SER A 178 -1.41 10.06 6.32
CA SER A 178 -0.18 9.33 6.01
C SER A 178 0.72 10.12 5.06
N MET A 179 0.16 10.76 4.04
CA MET A 179 0.92 11.58 3.09
C MET A 179 1.55 12.79 3.78
N VAL A 180 0.79 13.50 4.63
CA VAL A 180 1.31 14.66 5.39
C VAL A 180 2.43 14.25 6.34
N VAL A 181 2.30 13.09 7.00
CA VAL A 181 3.36 12.52 7.84
C VAL A 181 4.60 12.21 7.00
N PHE A 182 4.44 11.56 5.84
CA PHE A 182 5.56 11.23 4.95
C PHE A 182 6.26 12.47 4.43
N GLU A 183 5.52 13.47 3.93
CA GLU A 183 6.08 14.77 3.52
C GLU A 183 6.85 15.43 4.66
N SER A 184 6.30 15.41 5.89
CA SER A 184 6.94 16.03 7.04
C SER A 184 8.24 15.33 7.46
N VAL A 185 8.26 13.99 7.43
CA VAL A 185 9.46 13.19 7.75
C VAL A 185 10.53 13.33 6.67
N LEU A 186 10.13 13.35 5.40
CA LEU A 186 11.03 13.38 4.25
C LEU A 186 11.49 14.79 3.87
N LYS A 187 10.91 15.84 4.45
CA LYS A 187 11.14 17.25 4.08
C LYS A 187 12.62 17.66 4.06
N GLN A 188 13.45 17.11 4.94
CA GLN A 188 14.87 17.45 4.98
C GLN A 188 15.64 16.94 3.77
N ASP A 189 15.25 15.77 3.25
CA ASP A 189 15.90 15.13 2.11
C ASP A 189 15.26 15.51 0.77
N PHE A 190 13.95 15.74 0.79
CA PHE A 190 13.11 16.02 -0.37
C PHE A 190 12.20 17.23 -0.08
N PRO A 191 12.76 18.46 -0.07
CA PRO A 191 12.03 19.67 0.34
C PRO A 191 10.86 20.03 -0.59
N GLU A 192 10.92 19.58 -1.84
CA GLU A 192 9.88 19.80 -2.86
C GLU A 192 8.92 18.62 -3.01
N LEU A 193 9.01 17.60 -2.14
CA LEU A 193 8.13 16.45 -2.16
C LEU A 193 6.67 16.89 -2.00
N ASP A 194 5.84 16.54 -2.98
CA ASP A 194 4.40 16.78 -3.00
C ASP A 194 3.67 15.45 -3.23
N LEU A 195 3.11 14.89 -2.17
CA LEU A 195 2.35 13.65 -2.21
C LEU A 195 0.85 13.87 -2.45
N ALA A 196 0.42 15.10 -2.79
CA ALA A 196 -0.97 15.33 -3.20
C ALA A 196 -1.32 14.44 -4.40
N TYR A 197 -2.59 14.11 -4.56
CA TYR A 197 -3.00 13.13 -5.55
C TYR A 197 -4.32 13.47 -6.19
N VAL A 198 -4.51 12.93 -7.41
CA VAL A 198 -5.85 12.75 -7.96
C VAL A 198 -6.30 11.34 -7.59
N ALA A 199 -7.49 11.26 -7.01
CA ALA A 199 -8.17 10.02 -6.68
C ALA A 199 -8.31 9.09 -7.92
N GLN A 200 -7.38 8.15 -8.11
CA GLN A 200 -7.31 7.34 -9.34
C GLN A 200 -8.41 6.28 -9.47
N ASN A 201 -9.13 5.91 -8.40
CA ASN A 201 -10.17 4.86 -8.42
C ASN A 201 -11.10 4.93 -7.18
N VAL A 202 -11.67 6.09 -6.92
CA VAL A 202 -12.33 6.34 -5.64
C VAL A 202 -13.84 6.21 -5.76
N THR A 203 -14.40 5.17 -5.13
CA THR A 203 -15.84 5.10 -4.84
C THR A 203 -16.30 5.99 -3.69
N GLN A 204 -15.42 6.71 -2.95
CA GLN A 204 -15.81 7.72 -1.95
C GLN A 204 -14.65 8.59 -1.43
N PRO A 205 -14.80 9.94 -1.32
CA PRO A 205 -13.79 10.85 -0.77
C PRO A 205 -13.45 10.53 0.70
N THR A 206 -12.32 11.06 1.17
CA THR A 206 -11.67 10.97 2.51
C THR A 206 -12.52 10.28 3.60
N ARG A 207 -12.09 9.08 4.01
CA ARG A 207 -12.80 8.24 4.99
C ARG A 207 -12.56 8.75 6.40
N VAL A 208 -13.63 8.85 7.20
CA VAL A 208 -13.53 9.08 8.65
C VAL A 208 -13.38 7.73 9.36
N ALA A 209 -12.78 7.70 10.55
CA ALA A 209 -12.66 6.47 11.35
C ALA A 209 -14.01 5.73 11.55
N ALA A 210 -15.11 6.47 11.71
CA ALA A 210 -16.46 5.91 11.81
C ALA A 210 -16.89 5.16 10.54
N ASP A 211 -16.43 5.61 9.36
CA ASP A 211 -16.72 4.95 8.08
C ASP A 211 -15.94 3.63 7.96
N THR A 212 -14.72 3.59 8.50
CA THR A 212 -13.89 2.38 8.51
C THR A 212 -14.53 1.27 9.33
N ASP A 213 -14.98 1.56 10.55
CA ASP A 213 -15.61 0.56 11.42
C ASP A 213 -16.93 0.03 10.84
N GLN A 214 -17.74 0.92 10.23
CA GLN A 214 -18.96 0.54 9.53
C GLN A 214 -18.67 -0.35 8.30
N GLU A 215 -17.65 -0.01 7.50
CA GLU A 215 -17.26 -0.83 6.36
C GLU A 215 -16.76 -2.21 6.80
N VAL A 216 -16.00 -2.27 7.89
CA VAL A 216 -15.52 -3.52 8.49
C VAL A 216 -16.69 -4.37 8.97
N ALA A 217 -17.65 -3.77 9.69
CA ALA A 217 -18.86 -4.44 10.13
C ALA A 217 -19.67 -4.99 8.94
N SER A 218 -19.77 -4.22 7.85
CA SER A 218 -20.40 -4.65 6.60
C SER A 218 -19.67 -5.86 5.97
N VAL A 219 -18.33 -5.85 5.92
CA VAL A 219 -17.56 -7.02 5.43
C VAL A 219 -17.83 -8.24 6.31
N LEU A 220 -17.79 -8.09 7.64
CA LEU A 220 -18.02 -9.19 8.57
C LEU A 220 -19.44 -9.77 8.44
N ALA A 221 -20.45 -8.91 8.29
CA ALA A 221 -21.83 -9.33 8.07
C ALA A 221 -21.98 -10.11 6.76
N GLU A 222 -21.35 -9.65 5.67
CA GLU A 222 -21.37 -10.33 4.37
C GLU A 222 -20.64 -11.68 4.40
N LEU A 223 -19.60 -11.83 5.24
CA LEU A 223 -18.86 -13.08 5.41
C LEU A 223 -19.62 -14.14 6.22
N GLY A 224 -20.55 -13.73 7.09
CA GLY A 224 -21.30 -14.62 7.98
C GLY A 224 -20.38 -15.54 8.78
N ASP A 225 -20.63 -16.85 8.74
CA ASP A 225 -19.87 -17.87 9.49
C ASP A 225 -18.36 -17.91 9.15
N LEU A 226 -17.97 -17.38 7.98
CA LEU A 226 -16.56 -17.32 7.58
C LEU A 226 -15.76 -16.28 8.38
N ALA A 227 -16.44 -15.29 8.97
CA ALA A 227 -15.81 -14.14 9.63
C ALA A 227 -14.75 -14.54 10.66
N LYS A 228 -15.04 -15.53 11.51
CA LYS A 228 -14.09 -16.03 12.52
C LYS A 228 -12.80 -16.54 11.87
N THR A 229 -12.93 -17.38 10.85
CA THR A 229 -11.78 -17.95 10.13
C THR A 229 -10.95 -16.85 9.48
N VAL A 230 -11.60 -15.84 8.87
CA VAL A 230 -10.88 -14.72 8.25
C VAL A 230 -10.09 -13.92 9.27
N ILE A 231 -10.68 -13.66 10.45
CA ILE A 231 -10.01 -12.96 11.56
C ILE A 231 -8.80 -13.76 12.03
N ASP A 232 -8.97 -15.06 12.27
CA ASP A 232 -7.89 -15.94 12.73
C ASP A 232 -6.71 -15.96 11.73
N GLU A 233 -7.01 -16.15 10.44
CA GLU A 233 -6.03 -16.18 9.33
C GLU A 233 -5.42 -14.81 8.98
N ASN A 234 -5.94 -13.71 9.55
CA ASN A 234 -5.40 -12.35 9.38
C ASN A 234 -5.03 -11.67 10.72
N SER A 235 -4.90 -12.45 11.79
CA SER A 235 -4.62 -11.94 13.14
C SER A 235 -3.32 -11.11 13.22
N TYR A 236 -2.28 -11.49 12.49
CA TYR A 236 -1.02 -10.74 12.46
C TYR A 236 -1.11 -9.46 11.64
N ASP A 237 -1.81 -9.48 10.49
CA ASP A 237 -2.08 -8.26 9.73
C ASP A 237 -2.96 -7.28 10.56
N LEU A 238 -3.92 -7.79 11.34
CA LEU A 238 -4.74 -6.98 12.24
C LEU A 238 -3.88 -6.36 13.36
N ALA A 239 -2.97 -7.12 13.96
CA ALA A 239 -2.05 -6.61 14.97
C ALA A 239 -1.12 -5.52 14.39
N LEU A 240 -0.55 -5.73 13.20
CA LEU A 240 0.26 -4.72 12.52
C LEU A 240 -0.53 -3.46 12.21
N TYR A 241 -1.77 -3.60 11.73
CA TYR A 241 -2.65 -2.45 11.46
C TYR A 241 -2.84 -1.59 12.72
N GLN A 242 -3.10 -2.19 13.87
CA GLN A 242 -3.25 -1.44 15.13
C GLN A 242 -1.97 -0.74 15.56
N LEU A 243 -0.81 -1.38 15.38
CA LEU A 243 0.50 -0.79 15.68
C LEU A 243 0.78 0.43 14.78
N VAL A 244 0.50 0.32 13.48
CA VAL A 244 0.66 1.42 12.53
C VAL A 244 -0.31 2.55 12.85
N LYS A 245 -1.58 2.24 13.16
CA LYS A 245 -2.58 3.24 13.56
C LYS A 245 -2.13 4.03 14.79
N ALA A 246 -1.63 3.33 15.83
CA ALA A 246 -1.11 3.97 17.03
C ALA A 246 0.09 4.87 16.72
N ARG A 247 1.05 4.38 15.92
CA ARG A 247 2.22 5.18 15.50
C ARG A 247 1.82 6.40 14.69
N LEU A 248 0.91 6.26 13.74
CA LEU A 248 0.44 7.36 12.90
C LEU A 248 -0.19 8.46 13.76
N GLY A 249 -0.96 8.09 14.78
CA GLY A 249 -1.47 9.02 15.80
C GLY A 249 -0.36 9.75 16.55
N SER A 250 0.68 9.04 17.00
CA SER A 250 1.84 9.67 17.66
C SER A 250 2.64 10.58 16.73
N GLN A 251 2.86 10.19 15.48
CA GLN A 251 3.57 11.01 14.49
C GLN A 251 2.79 12.27 14.16
N THR A 252 1.47 12.15 13.99
CA THR A 252 0.56 13.27 13.77
C THR A 252 0.63 14.28 14.92
N ALA A 253 0.58 13.79 16.18
CA ALA A 253 0.68 14.65 17.37
C ALA A 253 2.06 15.32 17.53
N ALA A 254 3.13 14.72 16.99
CA ALA A 254 4.48 15.27 17.04
C ALA A 254 4.79 16.31 15.96
N ILE A 255 3.97 16.38 14.90
CA ILE A 255 4.14 17.37 13.82
C ILE A 255 3.48 18.68 14.22
N ALA A 256 4.27 19.74 14.30
CA ALA A 256 3.77 21.10 14.53
C ALA A 256 2.82 21.52 13.39
N ASP A 257 1.72 22.17 13.78
CA ASP A 257 0.70 22.69 12.87
C ASP A 257 0.11 21.62 11.92
N PHE A 258 -0.02 20.38 12.40
CA PHE A 258 -0.48 19.26 11.57
C PHE A 258 -1.82 19.54 10.89
N SER A 259 -2.78 20.12 11.62
CA SER A 259 -4.10 20.47 11.07
C SER A 259 -4.00 21.42 9.87
N ASP A 260 -3.10 22.41 9.95
CA ASP A 260 -2.88 23.38 8.86
C ASP A 260 -2.18 22.72 7.67
N ARG A 261 -1.21 21.83 7.94
CA ARG A 261 -0.54 21.04 6.89
C ARG A 261 -1.52 20.11 6.18
N LEU A 262 -2.41 19.47 6.91
CA LEU A 262 -3.46 18.63 6.34
C LEU A 262 -4.45 19.43 5.52
N ALA A 263 -4.86 20.62 6.00
CA ALA A 263 -5.70 21.53 5.23
C ALA A 263 -5.01 21.96 3.92
N ALA A 264 -3.72 22.33 3.98
CA ALA A 264 -2.94 22.69 2.80
C ALA A 264 -2.73 21.51 1.83
N PHE A 265 -2.52 20.29 2.35
CA PHE A 265 -2.48 19.08 1.55
C PHE A 265 -3.81 18.84 0.81
N ASN A 266 -4.94 18.95 1.51
CA ASN A 266 -6.26 18.80 0.90
C ASN A 266 -6.53 19.86 -0.17
N GLN A 267 -6.11 21.10 0.04
CA GLN A 267 -6.19 22.15 -0.99
C GLN A 267 -5.37 21.82 -2.23
N ARG A 268 -4.17 21.26 -2.08
CA ARG A 268 -3.37 20.77 -3.22
C ARG A 268 -4.07 19.63 -3.94
N CYS A 269 -4.65 18.67 -3.21
CA CYS A 269 -5.45 17.58 -3.78
C CYS A 269 -6.64 18.13 -4.60
N ASP A 270 -7.37 19.12 -4.07
CA ASP A 270 -8.49 19.74 -4.77
C ASP A 270 -8.05 20.53 -6.02
N ALA A 271 -6.91 21.22 -5.96
CA ALA A 271 -6.36 21.97 -7.10
C ALA A 271 -5.95 21.05 -8.28
N LEU A 272 -5.67 19.77 -8.01
CA LEU A 272 -5.32 18.79 -9.04
C LEU A 272 -6.55 18.14 -9.69
N ARG A 273 -7.72 18.23 -9.04
CA ARG A 273 -8.95 17.76 -9.65
C ARG A 273 -9.23 18.65 -10.85
N PRO A 274 -9.40 18.11 -12.06
CA PRO A 274 -9.72 18.93 -13.21
C PRO A 274 -10.99 19.72 -12.89
N VAL A 275 -11.00 21.02 -13.21
CA VAL A 275 -12.24 21.78 -13.38
C VAL A 275 -12.93 21.21 -14.61
N MET A 276 -13.57 20.05 -14.48
CA MET A 276 -14.47 19.55 -15.53
C MET A 276 -15.80 20.28 -15.37
N PRO A 277 -16.33 20.91 -16.44
CA PRO A 277 -17.68 21.45 -16.40
C PRO A 277 -18.65 20.31 -16.08
N ARG A 278 -19.68 20.62 -15.27
CA ARG A 278 -20.77 19.68 -14.96
C ARG A 278 -21.21 19.01 -16.26
N VAL A 279 -21.09 17.69 -16.35
CA VAL A 279 -21.63 16.91 -17.47
C VAL A 279 -23.15 17.03 -17.41
N GLY A 280 -23.65 18.01 -18.14
CA GLY A 280 -25.04 18.44 -18.12
C GLY A 280 -25.27 19.69 -18.97
N GLN A 281 -24.52 19.87 -20.07
CA GLN A 281 -24.86 20.71 -21.23
C GLN A 281 -23.67 20.77 -22.19
N LEU A 282 -23.68 19.91 -23.21
CA LEU A 282 -23.06 20.07 -24.53
C LEU A 282 -23.70 18.96 -25.40
N LEU A 283 -24.93 19.21 -25.87
CA LEU A 283 -25.24 19.48 -27.29
C LEU A 283 -24.99 18.21 -28.15
N LYS A 284 -26.01 17.44 -28.53
CA LYS A 284 -26.92 17.72 -29.66
C LYS A 284 -26.24 18.59 -30.73
N LYS A 285 -25.99 17.98 -31.90
CA LYS A 285 -25.38 18.45 -33.17
C LYS A 285 -24.09 17.66 -33.41
N SER A 286 -23.99 16.75 -34.37
CA SER A 286 -24.82 16.43 -35.54
C SER A 286 -24.63 14.96 -35.90
#